data_AF-A0A960FXB8-F1
#
_entry.id   AF-A0A960FXB8-F1
#
_cell.length_a   1.000
_cell.length_b   1.000
_cell.length_c   1.000
_cell.angle_alpha   90.00
_cell.angle_beta   90.00
_cell.angle_gamma   90.00
#
_symmetry.space_group_name_H-M   'P 1'
#
loop_
_entity.id
_entity.type
_entity.pdbx_description
1 polymer ?
#
loop_
_entity_poly.entity_id
_entity_poly.type
_entity_poly.pdbx_seq_one_letter_code
_entity_poly.pdbx_strand_id
1 'polypeptide(L)'
;RAAAETAHVTAAAVCHARDWGNTPPNLLYPETFAEQARAHVKGEKIAVEILDEKALEKGGYGGILAVGGGSLRSPRLVRLSYTPRGANFHLALVGKGITFDSGGLDIKPAGQMAGMKYDMSGAAAVLAAAKAIAELGLRIKVTAYAALAENLPSGGAYRSSDVMTMFDGQTVENYNTDA
;
A
#
# COMPACT_ATOMS: atom_id res chain seq x y z
N ARG A 1 -8.38 -32.89 -3.91
CA ARG A 1 -6.98 -32.39 -3.91
C ARG A 1 -6.95 -30.92 -4.32
N ALA A 2 -7.38 -30.53 -5.52
CA ALA A 2 -7.42 -29.11 -5.95
C ALA A 2 -8.18 -28.17 -4.99
N ALA A 3 -9.37 -28.53 -4.52
CA ALA A 3 -10.12 -27.69 -3.57
C ALA A 3 -9.40 -27.45 -2.23
N ALA A 4 -8.64 -28.44 -1.75
CA ALA A 4 -7.85 -28.32 -0.52
C ALA A 4 -6.63 -27.41 -0.71
N GLU A 5 -5.99 -27.48 -1.87
CA GLU A 5 -4.89 -26.58 -2.26
C GLU A 5 -5.38 -25.12 -2.37
N THR A 6 -6.50 -24.88 -3.06
CA THR A 6 -7.10 -23.55 -3.14
C THR A 6 -7.46 -23.00 -1.76
N ALA A 7 -8.06 -23.82 -0.90
CA ALA A 7 -8.37 -23.41 0.47
C ALA A 7 -7.11 -23.09 1.28
N HIS A 8 -6.05 -23.88 1.14
CA HIS A 8 -4.77 -23.64 1.82
C HIS A 8 -4.14 -22.31 1.40
N VAL A 9 -3.97 -22.07 0.10
CA VAL A 9 -3.37 -20.84 -0.43
C VAL A 9 -4.19 -19.61 -0.04
N THR A 10 -5.52 -19.71 -0.15
CA THR A 10 -6.42 -18.61 0.23
C THR A 10 -6.33 -18.30 1.74
N ALA A 11 -6.34 -19.34 2.59
CA ALA A 11 -6.22 -19.17 4.02
C ALA A 11 -4.86 -18.57 4.42
N ALA A 12 -3.78 -19.03 3.79
CA ALA A 12 -2.44 -18.49 4.01
C ALA A 12 -2.36 -17.00 3.64
N ALA A 13 -2.94 -16.59 2.51
CA ALA A 13 -3.01 -15.19 2.11
C ALA A 13 -3.82 -14.33 3.09
N VAL A 14 -4.97 -14.83 3.57
CA VAL A 14 -5.78 -14.14 4.58
C VAL A 14 -5.02 -13.98 5.89
N CYS A 15 -4.35 -15.05 6.36
CA CYS A 15 -3.54 -15.00 7.57
C CYS A 15 -2.40 -13.98 7.42
N HIS A 16 -1.70 -13.98 6.28
CA HIS A 16 -0.59 -13.05 6.06
C HIS A 16 -1.06 -11.58 6.03
N ALA A 17 -2.19 -11.30 5.38
CA ALA A 17 -2.76 -9.95 5.41
C ALA A 17 -3.14 -9.51 6.83
N ARG A 18 -3.63 -10.45 7.68
CA ARG A 18 -3.88 -10.18 9.10
C ARG A 18 -2.61 -9.98 9.91
N ASP A 19 -1.54 -10.74 9.61
CA ASP A 19 -0.25 -10.58 10.29
C ASP A 19 0.30 -9.17 10.04
N TRP A 20 0.25 -8.68 8.79
CA TRP A 20 0.61 -7.31 8.48
C TRP A 20 -0.29 -6.29 9.19
N GLY A 21 -1.61 -6.41 9.11
CA GLY A 21 -2.52 -5.50 9.83
C GLY A 21 -2.34 -5.51 11.35
N ASN A 22 -1.96 -6.66 11.92
CA ASN A 22 -1.71 -6.78 13.35
C ASN A 22 -0.34 -6.26 13.78
N THR A 23 0.64 -6.23 12.88
CA THR A 23 1.99 -5.73 13.17
C THR A 23 1.91 -4.26 13.57
N PRO A 24 2.55 -3.85 14.67
CA PRO A 24 2.44 -2.47 15.14
C PRO A 24 3.19 -1.51 14.19
N PRO A 25 2.75 -0.24 14.09
CA PRO A 25 3.23 0.73 13.10
C PRO A 25 4.70 1.12 13.31
N ASN A 26 5.24 0.95 14.51
CA ASN A 26 6.67 1.16 14.75
C ASN A 26 7.54 0.09 14.07
N LEU A 27 6.99 -1.10 13.78
CA LEU A 27 7.67 -2.22 13.13
C LEU A 27 7.30 -2.41 11.66
N LEU A 28 6.08 -2.03 11.26
CA LEU A 28 5.61 -2.09 9.89
C LEU A 28 5.23 -0.70 9.37
N TYR A 29 6.26 0.02 8.93
CA TYR A 29 6.19 1.33 8.30
C TYR A 29 6.53 1.25 6.80
N PRO A 30 6.39 2.32 5.99
CA PRO A 30 6.35 2.22 4.53
C PRO A 30 7.51 1.44 3.90
N GLU A 31 8.74 1.72 4.31
CA GLU A 31 9.93 1.01 3.85
C GLU A 31 9.91 -0.47 4.24
N THR A 32 9.71 -0.80 5.53
CA THR A 32 9.65 -2.20 5.97
C THR A 32 8.51 -2.98 5.35
N PHE A 33 7.38 -2.33 5.09
CA PHE A 33 6.24 -2.98 4.45
C PHE A 33 6.53 -3.25 2.97
N ALA A 34 7.19 -2.32 2.27
CA ALA A 34 7.68 -2.58 0.92
C ALA A 34 8.67 -3.76 0.87
N GLU A 35 9.61 -3.83 1.81
CA GLU A 35 10.56 -4.96 1.89
C GLU A 35 9.86 -6.29 2.23
N GLN A 36 8.89 -6.28 3.14
CA GLN A 36 8.10 -7.47 3.43
C GLN A 36 7.26 -7.90 2.23
N ALA A 37 6.70 -6.98 1.45
CA ALA A 37 5.98 -7.30 0.22
C ALA A 37 6.90 -7.98 -0.81
N ARG A 38 8.12 -7.48 -0.99
CA ARG A 38 9.15 -8.08 -1.84
C ARG A 38 9.51 -9.50 -1.36
N ALA A 39 9.69 -9.67 -0.04
CA ALA A 39 10.01 -10.96 0.56
C ALA A 39 8.85 -11.97 0.44
N HIS A 40 7.61 -11.50 0.60
CA HIS A 40 6.39 -12.32 0.56
C HIS A 40 6.22 -13.05 -0.78
N VAL A 41 6.60 -12.42 -1.89
CA VAL A 41 6.48 -12.99 -3.24
C VAL A 41 7.76 -13.69 -3.73
N LYS A 42 8.78 -13.82 -2.88
CA LYS A 42 10.04 -14.45 -3.26
C LYS A 42 9.81 -15.90 -3.71
N GLY A 43 10.33 -16.24 -4.88
CA GLY A 43 10.16 -17.57 -5.49
C GLY A 43 8.95 -17.68 -6.43
N GLU A 44 8.02 -16.71 -6.40
CA GLU A 44 6.92 -16.63 -7.33
C GLU A 44 7.34 -15.96 -8.65
N LYS A 45 6.56 -16.19 -9.71
CA LYS A 45 6.74 -15.52 -11.02
C LYS A 45 6.12 -14.12 -11.02
N ILE A 46 6.46 -13.32 -10.01
CA ILE A 46 5.94 -11.96 -9.79
C ILE A 46 7.12 -10.98 -9.88
N ALA A 47 7.02 -10.00 -10.77
CA ALA A 47 7.96 -8.89 -10.79
C ALA A 47 7.60 -7.89 -9.70
N VAL A 48 8.61 -7.37 -9.00
CA VAL A 48 8.46 -6.38 -7.92
C VAL A 48 9.18 -5.10 -8.31
N GLU A 49 8.46 -3.99 -8.27
CA GLU A 49 9.03 -2.65 -8.35
C GLU A 49 8.62 -1.86 -7.10
N ILE A 50 9.57 -1.10 -6.56
CA ILE A 50 9.35 -0.24 -5.41
C ILE A 50 9.91 1.13 -5.75
N LEU A 51 9.05 2.14 -5.76
CA LEU A 51 9.44 3.54 -5.91
C LEU A 51 9.68 4.14 -4.53
N ASP A 52 10.86 4.71 -4.33
CA ASP A 52 11.20 5.53 -3.18
C ASP A 52 10.76 6.99 -3.37
N GLU A 53 11.00 7.84 -2.37
CA GLU A 53 10.57 9.24 -2.40
C GLU A 53 11.15 10.02 -3.58
N LYS A 54 12.38 9.71 -4.01
CA LYS A 54 13.03 10.40 -5.13
C LYS A 54 12.41 10.00 -6.46
N ALA A 55 12.11 8.70 -6.62
CA ALA A 55 11.40 8.20 -7.79
C ALA A 55 9.97 8.74 -7.84
N LEU A 56 9.30 8.85 -6.69
CA LEU A 56 7.97 9.46 -6.58
C LEU A 56 7.98 10.95 -6.94
N GLU A 57 8.94 11.71 -6.45
CA GLU A 57 9.10 13.14 -6.75
C GLU A 57 9.35 13.34 -8.25
N LYS A 58 10.34 12.64 -8.80
CA LYS A 58 10.66 12.68 -10.23
C LYS A 58 9.48 12.26 -11.12
N GLY A 59 8.65 11.33 -10.63
CA GLY A 59 7.49 10.83 -11.33
C GLY A 59 6.22 11.68 -11.19
N GLY A 60 6.25 12.75 -10.39
CA GLY A 60 5.09 13.64 -10.20
C GLY A 60 3.99 13.02 -9.33
N TYR A 61 4.31 12.13 -8.39
CA TYR A 61 3.33 11.47 -7.52
C TYR A 61 2.94 12.37 -6.33
N GLY A 62 2.44 13.58 -6.59
CA GLY A 62 2.23 14.61 -5.56
C GLY A 62 1.27 14.21 -4.44
N GLY A 63 0.25 13.39 -4.71
CA GLY A 63 -0.70 12.93 -3.69
C GLY A 63 -0.03 12.13 -2.55
N ILE A 64 0.68 11.06 -2.88
CA ILE A 64 1.36 10.23 -1.86
C ILE A 64 2.50 10.98 -1.18
N LEU A 65 3.17 11.88 -1.91
CA LEU A 65 4.23 12.74 -1.36
C LEU A 65 3.67 13.73 -0.33
N ALA A 66 2.52 14.34 -0.60
CA ALA A 66 1.86 15.25 0.33
C ALA A 66 1.48 14.54 1.63
N VAL A 67 0.78 13.40 1.53
CA VAL A 67 0.37 12.60 2.69
C VAL A 67 1.57 12.14 3.52
N GLY A 68 2.61 11.59 2.84
CA GLY A 68 3.80 11.07 3.52
C GLY A 68 4.79 12.13 4.02
N GLY A 69 4.65 13.39 3.60
CA GLY A 69 5.59 14.48 3.92
C GLY A 69 5.65 14.84 5.41
N GLY A 70 4.61 14.48 6.16
CA GLY A 70 4.55 14.63 7.60
C GLY A 70 5.45 13.67 8.38
N SER A 71 5.87 12.55 7.78
CA SER A 71 6.67 11.53 8.46
C SER A 71 8.16 11.59 8.09
N LEU A 72 9.02 11.21 9.05
CA LEU A 72 10.44 10.91 8.78
C LEU A 72 10.63 9.62 7.98
N ARG A 73 9.60 8.77 7.88
CA ARG A 73 9.62 7.50 7.17
C ARG A 73 8.95 7.70 5.82
N SER A 74 9.77 8.08 4.84
CA SER A 74 9.31 8.54 3.53
C SER A 74 8.42 7.51 2.80
N PRO A 75 7.48 7.97 1.95
CA PRO A 75 6.53 7.10 1.29
C PRO A 75 7.18 6.12 0.31
N ARG A 76 6.46 5.04 0.01
CA ARG A 76 6.83 4.02 -0.99
C ARG A 76 5.63 3.68 -1.86
N LEU A 77 5.86 3.44 -3.14
CA LEU A 77 4.86 2.80 -4.01
C LEU A 77 5.35 1.42 -4.41
N VAL A 78 4.65 0.37 -3.99
CA VAL A 78 4.93 -1.01 -4.39
C VAL A 78 4.07 -1.37 -5.58
N ARG A 79 4.67 -1.96 -6.61
CA ARG A 79 3.99 -2.56 -7.77
C ARG A 79 4.41 -4.02 -7.92
N LEU A 80 3.45 -4.93 -7.77
CA LEU A 80 3.59 -6.36 -8.08
C LEU A 80 2.98 -6.64 -9.45
N SER A 81 3.67 -7.39 -10.30
CA SER A 81 3.18 -7.75 -11.64
C SER A 81 3.31 -9.24 -11.92
N TYR A 82 2.17 -9.91 -12.10
CA TYR A 82 2.05 -11.31 -12.50
C TYR A 82 1.47 -11.38 -13.92
N THR A 83 2.20 -11.97 -14.86
CA THR A 83 1.81 -12.03 -16.29
C THR A 83 1.99 -13.45 -16.84
N PRO A 84 1.05 -14.37 -16.56
CA PRO A 84 1.11 -15.74 -17.07
C PRO A 84 0.82 -15.78 -18.57
N ARG A 85 1.36 -16.80 -19.25
CA ARG A 85 1.09 -17.02 -20.67
C ARG A 85 -0.39 -17.30 -20.90
N GLY A 86 -0.94 -16.68 -21.94
CA GLY A 86 -2.33 -16.90 -22.35
C GLY A 86 -3.38 -16.33 -21.40
N ALA A 87 -3.02 -15.31 -20.60
CA ALA A 87 -3.98 -14.43 -19.94
C ALA A 87 -4.65 -13.52 -20.97
N ASN A 88 -5.98 -13.43 -20.92
CA ASN A 88 -6.80 -12.57 -21.78
C ASN A 88 -7.51 -11.44 -21.01
N PHE A 89 -7.35 -11.42 -19.68
CA PHE A 89 -7.90 -10.42 -18.79
C PHE A 89 -6.79 -9.83 -17.92
N HIS A 90 -6.86 -8.51 -17.67
CA HIS A 90 -5.95 -7.78 -16.79
C HIS A 90 -6.73 -7.21 -15.62
N LEU A 91 -6.43 -7.70 -14.41
CA LEU A 91 -6.95 -7.18 -13.16
C LEU A 91 -5.93 -6.21 -12.53
N ALA A 92 -6.37 -4.99 -12.24
CA ALA A 92 -5.63 -4.06 -11.40
C ALA A 92 -6.21 -4.06 -9.98
N LEU A 93 -5.36 -4.27 -8.98
CA LEU A 93 -5.72 -4.18 -7.57
C LEU A 93 -4.97 -3.00 -6.96
N VAL A 94 -5.67 -2.07 -6.29
CA VAL A 94 -5.05 -0.89 -5.68
C VAL A 94 -5.44 -0.85 -4.21
N GLY A 95 -4.45 -0.86 -3.32
CA GLY A 95 -4.66 -0.85 -1.88
C GLY A 95 -4.11 0.41 -1.23
N LYS A 96 -4.95 1.06 -0.42
CA LYS A 96 -4.53 2.10 0.55
C LYS A 96 -3.57 1.48 1.56
N GLY A 97 -2.39 2.08 1.73
CA GLY A 97 -1.30 1.58 2.56
C GLY A 97 -0.85 2.57 3.62
N ILE A 98 -1.76 3.27 4.28
CA ILE A 98 -1.40 4.18 5.36
C ILE A 98 -1.04 3.36 6.60
N THR A 99 0.26 3.21 6.83
CA THR A 99 0.82 2.33 7.87
C THR A 99 0.54 2.84 9.29
N PHE A 100 0.33 4.15 9.41
CA PHE A 100 -0.30 4.75 10.57
C PHE A 100 -0.95 6.07 10.17
N ASP A 101 -2.13 6.33 10.71
CA ASP A 101 -2.92 7.52 10.43
C ASP A 101 -3.26 8.26 11.72
N SER A 102 -2.61 9.39 11.97
CA SER A 102 -3.01 10.29 13.04
C SER A 102 -3.98 11.38 12.55
N GLY A 103 -4.28 11.43 11.26
CA GLY A 103 -5.02 12.51 10.60
C GLY A 103 -4.18 13.71 10.14
N GLY A 104 -2.85 13.65 10.26
CA GLY A 104 -1.98 14.78 9.90
C GLY A 104 -2.13 15.95 10.86
N LEU A 105 -2.22 17.18 10.34
CA LEU A 105 -2.44 18.40 11.14
C LEU A 105 -3.88 18.52 11.64
N ASP A 106 -4.84 18.01 10.90
CA ASP A 106 -6.22 17.78 11.31
C ASP A 106 -6.31 16.54 12.23
N ILE A 107 -5.60 16.61 13.35
CA ILE A 107 -5.32 15.48 14.25
C ILE A 107 -6.59 14.75 14.72
N LYS A 108 -6.58 13.42 14.62
CA LYS A 108 -7.63 12.57 15.18
C LYS A 108 -7.74 12.75 16.70
N PRO A 109 -8.96 12.84 17.27
CA PRO A 109 -9.16 12.81 18.71
C PRO A 109 -8.61 11.52 19.33
N ALA A 110 -8.22 11.57 20.62
CA ALA A 110 -7.53 10.49 21.33
C ALA A 110 -8.21 9.10 21.29
N GLY A 111 -9.53 9.02 21.03
CA GLY A 111 -10.26 7.75 20.87
C GLY A 111 -10.35 7.23 19.44
N GLN A 112 -10.14 8.08 18.43
CA GLN A 112 -10.26 7.72 17.01
C GLN A 112 -8.93 7.28 16.38
N MET A 113 -7.82 7.52 17.07
CA MET A 113 -6.50 7.06 16.64
C MET A 113 -6.25 5.58 16.98
N ALA A 114 -7.01 5.03 17.93
CA ALA A 114 -6.94 3.62 18.27
C ALA A 114 -7.33 2.76 17.05
N GLY A 115 -6.45 1.84 16.66
CA GLY A 115 -6.66 0.98 15.50
C GLY A 115 -6.17 1.56 14.17
N MET A 116 -5.61 2.77 14.12
CA MET A 116 -5.13 3.36 12.85
C MET A 116 -3.90 2.65 12.24
N LYS A 117 -3.31 1.67 12.94
CA LYS A 117 -2.40 0.71 12.32
C LYS A 117 -3.07 -0.15 11.22
N TYR A 118 -4.40 -0.29 11.26
CA TYR A 118 -5.16 -1.08 10.30
C TYR A 118 -5.47 -0.30 9.01
N ASP A 119 -5.11 0.98 8.91
CA ASP A 119 -5.42 1.83 7.74
C ASP A 119 -4.58 1.47 6.48
N MET A 120 -3.71 0.47 6.62
CA MET A 120 -2.97 -0.17 5.54
C MET A 120 -3.54 -1.54 5.12
N SER A 121 -4.68 -1.97 5.70
CA SER A 121 -5.24 -3.30 5.44
C SER A 121 -5.63 -3.51 3.96
N GLY A 122 -5.95 -2.43 3.25
CA GLY A 122 -6.18 -2.47 1.80
C GLY A 122 -4.94 -2.91 1.03
N ALA A 123 -3.79 -2.28 1.30
CA ALA A 123 -2.49 -2.68 0.75
C ALA A 123 -2.14 -4.13 1.13
N ALA A 124 -2.34 -4.52 2.39
CA ALA A 124 -2.08 -5.89 2.84
C ALA A 124 -2.90 -6.92 2.05
N ALA A 125 -4.20 -6.66 1.88
CA ALA A 125 -5.11 -7.54 1.16
C ALA A 125 -4.73 -7.69 -0.32
N VAL A 126 -4.45 -6.59 -1.03
CA VAL A 126 -4.15 -6.67 -2.47
C VAL A 126 -2.80 -7.34 -2.77
N LEU A 127 -1.79 -7.13 -1.92
CA LEU A 127 -0.48 -7.76 -2.07
C LEU A 127 -0.56 -9.26 -1.79
N ALA A 128 -1.26 -9.68 -0.72
CA ALA A 128 -1.48 -11.09 -0.41
C ALA A 128 -2.32 -11.79 -1.49
N ALA A 129 -3.37 -11.12 -2.01
CA ALA A 129 -4.18 -11.65 -3.11
C ALA A 129 -3.37 -11.83 -4.40
N ALA A 130 -2.47 -10.88 -4.72
CA ALA A 130 -1.60 -11.00 -5.88
C ALA A 130 -0.67 -12.24 -5.80
N LYS A 131 -0.10 -12.51 -4.62
CA LYS A 131 0.68 -13.73 -4.39
C LYS A 131 -0.19 -14.98 -4.56
N ALA A 132 -1.36 -15.02 -3.91
CA ALA A 132 -2.27 -16.16 -4.00
C ALA A 132 -2.68 -16.48 -5.44
N ILE A 133 -2.98 -15.46 -6.25
CA ILE A 133 -3.32 -15.62 -7.67
C ILE A 133 -2.16 -16.25 -8.46
N ALA A 134 -0.93 -15.82 -8.19
CA ALA A 134 0.26 -16.36 -8.85
C ALA A 134 0.58 -17.80 -8.39
N GLU A 135 0.48 -18.07 -7.08
CA GLU A 135 0.72 -19.38 -6.47
C GLU A 135 -0.29 -20.42 -6.99
N LEU A 136 -1.55 -20.04 -7.17
CA LEU A 136 -2.59 -20.88 -7.80
C LEU A 136 -2.43 -21.02 -9.32
N GLY A 137 -1.47 -20.32 -9.94
CA GLY A 137 -1.21 -20.38 -11.36
C GLY A 137 -2.39 -19.91 -12.22
N LEU A 138 -3.24 -19.02 -11.72
CA LEU A 138 -4.43 -18.57 -12.46
C LEU A 138 -4.01 -17.86 -13.74
N ARG A 139 -4.79 -18.02 -14.81
CA ARG A 139 -4.49 -17.44 -16.14
C ARG A 139 -5.01 -16.01 -16.28
N ILE A 140 -4.71 -15.17 -15.31
CA ILE A 140 -5.12 -13.76 -15.26
C ILE A 140 -3.87 -12.91 -15.07
N LYS A 141 -3.73 -11.85 -15.87
CA LYS A 141 -2.68 -10.85 -15.65
C LYS A 141 -3.10 -9.99 -14.45
N VAL A 142 -2.22 -9.82 -13.47
CA VAL A 142 -2.49 -8.99 -12.28
C VAL A 142 -1.40 -7.93 -12.14
N THR A 143 -1.83 -6.70 -11.90
CA THR A 143 -0.96 -5.66 -11.34
C THR A 143 -1.54 -5.19 -10.02
N ALA A 144 -0.80 -5.38 -8.93
CA ALA A 144 -1.21 -4.91 -7.62
C ALA A 144 -0.35 -3.71 -7.21
N TYR A 145 -1.01 -2.65 -6.74
CA TYR A 145 -0.39 -1.43 -6.25
C TYR A 145 -0.68 -1.26 -4.77
N ALA A 146 0.35 -0.88 -4.01
CA ALA A 146 0.20 -0.45 -2.63
C ALA A 146 0.89 0.90 -2.45
N ALA A 147 0.09 1.94 -2.20
CA ALA A 147 0.57 3.28 -1.89
C ALA A 147 0.82 3.38 -0.38
N LEU A 148 2.09 3.33 0.01
CA LEU A 148 2.52 3.22 1.40
C LEU A 148 3.01 4.57 1.94
N ALA A 149 2.41 5.04 3.03
CA ALA A 149 2.82 6.26 3.72
C ALA A 149 2.45 6.18 5.22
N GLU A 150 2.89 7.16 6.01
CA GLU A 150 2.30 7.49 7.30
C GLU A 150 1.70 8.90 7.19
N ASN A 151 0.50 9.11 7.73
CA ASN A 151 -0.12 10.42 7.81
C ASN A 151 0.08 10.98 9.23
N LEU A 152 1.09 11.83 9.40
CA LEU A 152 1.54 12.33 10.71
C LEU A 152 1.67 13.86 10.72
N PRO A 153 1.42 14.54 11.86
CA PRO A 153 1.75 15.95 12.02
C PRO A 153 3.27 16.13 12.12
N SER A 154 3.81 17.09 11.37
CA SER A 154 5.15 17.64 11.59
C SER A 154 5.29 19.00 10.90
N GLY A 155 6.47 19.61 11.00
CA GLY A 155 6.77 20.82 10.22
C GLY A 155 6.83 20.61 8.69
N GLY A 156 6.87 19.36 8.23
CA GLY A 156 6.82 19.00 6.80
C GLY A 156 5.45 18.53 6.31
N ALA A 157 4.44 18.48 7.19
CA ALA A 157 3.10 18.05 6.82
C ALA A 157 2.40 19.06 5.90
N TYR A 158 1.68 18.55 4.91
CA TYR A 158 0.69 19.33 4.18
C TYR A 158 -0.41 19.85 5.12
N ARG A 159 -1.02 20.97 4.76
CA ARG A 159 -2.02 21.69 5.57
C ARG A 159 -3.37 21.68 4.89
N SER A 160 -4.40 21.95 5.67
CA SER A 160 -5.69 22.39 5.13
C SER A 160 -5.47 23.66 4.28
N SER A 161 -6.18 23.75 3.16
CA SER A 161 -6.05 24.72 2.07
C SER A 161 -4.77 24.65 1.22
N ASP A 162 -3.87 23.67 1.43
CA ASP A 162 -2.81 23.41 0.45
C ASP A 162 -3.42 22.80 -0.83
N VAL A 163 -2.87 23.17 -1.99
CA VAL A 163 -3.27 22.62 -3.30
C VAL A 163 -2.17 21.71 -3.82
N MET A 164 -2.50 20.45 -4.05
CA MET A 164 -1.55 19.42 -4.52
C MET A 164 -1.83 19.08 -5.97
N THR A 165 -0.76 18.91 -6.75
CA THR A 165 -0.85 18.33 -8.10
C THR A 165 -0.78 16.81 -8.02
N MET A 166 -1.81 16.14 -8.50
CA MET A 166 -1.92 14.68 -8.56
C MET A 166 -1.11 14.11 -9.73
N PHE A 167 -0.92 12.79 -9.71
CA PHE A 167 -0.14 12.09 -10.75
C PHE A 167 -0.69 12.32 -12.17
N ASP A 168 -2.00 12.47 -12.32
CA ASP A 168 -2.65 12.73 -13.61
C ASP A 168 -2.67 14.22 -14.01
N GLY A 169 -2.01 15.08 -13.22
CA GLY A 169 -1.93 16.52 -13.44
C GLY A 169 -3.13 17.31 -12.91
N GLN A 170 -4.16 16.66 -12.37
CA GLN A 170 -5.25 17.37 -11.70
C GLN A 170 -4.75 18.03 -10.42
N THR A 171 -5.37 19.14 -10.04
CA THR A 171 -5.08 19.80 -8.76
C THR A 171 -6.20 19.52 -7.76
N VAL A 172 -5.84 19.30 -6.51
CA VAL A 172 -6.80 19.06 -5.42
C VAL A 172 -6.46 20.01 -4.28
N GLU A 173 -7.43 20.83 -3.89
CA GLU A 173 -7.38 21.57 -2.64
C GLU A 173 -7.71 20.64 -1.48
N ASN A 174 -6.79 20.53 -0.54
CA ASN A 174 -6.97 19.72 0.65
C ASN A 174 -7.77 20.50 1.70
N TYR A 175 -9.01 20.14 1.97
CA TYR A 175 -9.77 20.75 3.06
C TYR A 175 -9.43 20.16 4.43
N ASN A 176 -9.02 18.90 4.49
CA ASN A 176 -8.79 18.16 5.73
C ASN A 176 -7.71 17.10 5.52
N THR A 177 -6.61 17.15 6.28
CA THR A 177 -5.49 16.21 6.16
C THR A 177 -5.80 14.79 6.63
N ASP A 178 -7.01 14.52 7.14
CA ASP A 178 -7.51 13.19 7.49
C ASP A 178 -8.34 12.53 6.35
N ALA A 179 -8.38 13.15 5.16
CA ALA A 179 -9.17 12.70 4.01
C ALA A 179 -8.34 12.10 2.87
#